data_AF-A0A0N0BE30-F1
#
_entry.id   AF-A0A0N0BE30-F1
#
_cell.length_a   1.000
_cell.length_b   1.000
_cell.length_c   1.000
_cell.angle_alpha   90.00
_cell.angle_beta   90.00
_cell.angle_gamma   90.00
#
_symmetry.space_group_name_H-M   'P 1'
#
loop_
_entity.id
_entity.type
_entity.pdbx_description
1 polymer ?
#
loop_
_entity_poly.entity_id
_entity_poly.type
_entity_poly.pdbx_seq_one_letter_code
_entity_poly.pdbx_strand_id
1 'polypeptide(L)' 'ELKWEILPRSTDIDPNDHHLFRSLQNFLNGKKKRKKIDSISRRSERLSSKDETFLARGINNLPER' A
#
# COMPACT_ATOMS: atom_id res chain seq x y z
N GLU A 1 -18.46 -19.69 -6.71
CA GLU A 1 -17.00 -19.71 -6.50
C GLU A 1 -16.34 -18.78 -7.52
N LEU A 2 -15.36 -17.96 -7.12
CA LEU A 2 -14.87 -16.82 -7.92
C LEU A 2 -13.89 -17.18 -9.06
N LYS A 3 -13.46 -18.45 -9.18
CA LYS A 3 -12.50 -18.94 -10.21
C LYS A 3 -11.20 -18.12 -10.29
N TRP A 4 -10.72 -17.60 -9.16
CA TRP A 4 -9.47 -16.85 -9.11
C TRP A 4 -8.28 -17.79 -8.99
N GLU A 5 -7.22 -17.49 -9.73
CA GLU A 5 -5.93 -18.14 -9.56
C GLU A 5 -5.25 -17.59 -8.31
N ILE A 6 -4.77 -18.49 -7.45
CA ILE A 6 -4.03 -18.13 -6.25
C ILE A 6 -2.55 -18.10 -6.63
N LEU A 7 -1.96 -16.89 -6.61
CA LEU A 7 -0.54 -16.74 -6.82
C LEU A 7 0.24 -17.35 -5.64
N PRO A 8 1.34 -18.07 -5.88
CA PRO A 8 2.21 -18.55 -4.81
C PRO A 8 2.74 -17.34 -4.05
N ARG A 9 2.80 -17.44 -2.71
CA ARG A 9 3.36 -16.37 -1.88
C ARG A 9 4.83 -16.17 -2.26
N SER A 10 5.13 -15.05 -2.92
CA SER A 10 6.49 -14.57 -3.11
C SER A 10 7.16 -14.49 -1.74
N THR A 11 8.25 -15.21 -1.55
CA THR A 11 8.99 -15.24 -0.28
C THR A 11 9.64 -13.91 0.05
N ASP A 12 9.75 -12.97 -0.90
CA ASP A 12 10.59 -11.80 -0.66
C ASP A 12 9.86 -10.45 -0.73
N ILE A 13 8.83 -10.23 -1.57
CA ILE A 13 8.28 -8.86 -1.72
C ILE A 13 6.80 -8.87 -2.14
N ASP A 14 5.88 -8.51 -1.24
CA ASP A 14 4.49 -8.14 -1.57
C ASP A 14 4.44 -6.66 -2.02
N PRO A 15 3.81 -6.32 -3.16
CA PRO A 15 3.66 -4.93 -3.60
C PRO A 15 2.97 -4.04 -2.55
N ASN A 16 2.07 -4.59 -1.74
CA ASN A 16 1.42 -3.89 -0.63
C ASN A 16 2.45 -3.46 0.42
N ASP A 17 3.35 -4.35 0.83
CA ASP A 17 4.32 -4.06 1.89
C ASP A 17 5.35 -3.02 1.44
N HIS A 18 5.89 -3.17 0.24
CA HIS A 18 7.03 -2.38 -0.20
C HIS A 18 6.67 -1.09 -0.93
N HIS A 19 5.44 -0.98 -1.44
CA HIS A 19 5.01 0.22 -2.15
C HIS A 19 3.90 0.96 -1.37
N LEU A 20 2.77 0.29 -1.14
CA LEU A 20 1.59 0.93 -0.58
C LEU A 20 1.78 1.29 0.91
N PHE A 21 2.14 0.31 1.74
CA PHE A 21 2.36 0.49 3.17
C PHE A 21 3.64 1.24 3.46
N ARG A 22 4.68 1.11 2.64
CA ARG A 22 5.87 1.98 2.72
C ARG A 22 5.53 3.46 2.48
N SER A 23 4.72 3.76 1.47
CA SER A 23 4.24 5.14 1.21
C SER A 23 3.38 5.67 2.35
N LEU A 24 2.58 4.80 2.97
CA LEU A 24 1.79 5.16 4.15
C LEU A 24 2.65 5.38 5.39
N GLN A 25 3.63 4.51 5.63
CA GLN A 25 4.61 4.64 6.72
C GLN A 25 5.36 5.96 6.61
N ASN A 26 5.86 6.30 5.41
CA ASN A 26 6.51 7.58 5.16
C ASN A 26 5.59 8.77 5.44
N PHE A 27 4.31 8.67 5.09
CA PHE A 27 3.32 9.70 5.42
C PHE A 27 3.07 9.81 6.92
N LEU A 28 3.07 8.70 7.64
CA LEU A 28 2.80 8.66 9.08
C LEU A 28 4.04 8.97 9.93
N ASN A 29 5.24 8.87 9.36
CA ASN A 29 6.48 9.12 10.06
C ASN A 29 6.50 10.54 10.66
N GLY A 30 6.87 10.65 11.94
CA GLY A 30 6.86 11.92 12.68
C GLY A 30 5.48 12.47 13.08
N LYS A 31 4.36 11.83 12.69
CA LYS A 31 3.01 12.28 13.11
C LYS A 31 2.64 11.72 14.48
N LYS A 32 2.23 12.60 15.41
CA LYS A 32 1.70 12.20 16.72
C LYS A 32 0.45 11.34 16.57
N LYS A 33 0.26 10.38 17.50
CA LYS A 33 -0.95 9.57 17.58
C LYS A 33 -2.16 10.50 17.75
N ARG A 34 -3.15 10.38 16.85
CA ARG A 34 -4.42 11.12 16.92
C ARG A 34 -5.55 10.21 17.39
N LYS A 35 -6.72 10.80 17.63
CA LYS A 35 -7.98 10.06 17.81
C LYS A 35 -8.19 9.10 16.65
N LYS A 36 -8.78 7.93 16.94
CA LYS A 36 -8.95 6.82 15.99
C LYS A 36 -9.63 7.26 14.68
N ILE A 37 -10.68 8.08 14.78
CA ILE A 37 -11.44 8.63 13.64
C ILE A 37 -10.53 9.45 12.71
N ASP A 38 -9.81 10.43 13.25
CA ASP A 38 -8.90 11.28 12.46
C ASP A 38 -7.78 10.47 11.79
N SER A 39 -7.36 9.38 12.43
CA SER A 39 -6.35 8.49 11.87
C SER A 39 -6.90 7.63 10.72
N ILE A 40 -8.18 7.26 10.74
CA ILE A 40 -8.80 6.46 9.68
C ILE A 40 -9.04 7.35 8.45
N SER A 41 -9.66 8.52 8.63
CA SER A 41 -9.95 9.43 7.50
C SER A 41 -8.67 9.85 6.76
N ARG A 42 -7.59 10.18 7.48
CA ARG A 42 -6.30 10.53 6.83
C ARG A 42 -5.64 9.38 6.09
N ARG A 43 -5.77 8.15 6.58
CA ARG A 43 -5.28 6.96 5.84
C ARG A 43 -6.11 6.78 4.58
N SER A 44 -7.44 6.91 4.68
CA SER A 44 -8.35 6.82 3.55
C SER A 44 -8.00 7.86 2.48
N GLU A 45 -7.90 9.14 2.83
CA GLU A 45 -7.51 10.22 1.90
C GLU A 45 -6.14 9.95 1.25
N ARG A 46 -5.18 9.45 2.03
CA ARG A 46 -3.85 9.14 1.51
C ARG A 46 -3.85 7.99 0.50
N LEU A 47 -4.73 7.00 0.67
CA LEU A 47 -4.89 5.89 -0.26
C LEU A 47 -5.70 6.34 -1.49
N SER A 48 -6.78 7.09 -1.29
CA SER A 48 -7.63 7.62 -2.36
C SER A 48 -6.94 8.68 -3.23
N SER A 49 -5.88 9.32 -2.72
CA SER A 49 -5.08 10.27 -3.51
C SER A 49 -4.01 9.61 -4.40
N LYS A 50 -3.94 8.28 -4.44
CA LYS A 50 -3.05 7.56 -5.35
C LYS A 50 -3.72 7.35 -6.69
N ASP A 51 -3.02 7.71 -7.75
CA ASP A 51 -3.45 7.48 -9.12
C ASP A 51 -3.15 6.04 -9.56
N GLU A 52 -3.74 5.66 -10.68
CA GLU A 52 -3.50 4.35 -11.30
C GLU A 52 -2.02 4.12 -11.59
N THR A 53 -1.31 5.17 -12.03
CA THR A 53 0.12 5.12 -12.29
C THR A 53 0.92 4.71 -11.06
N PHE A 54 0.60 5.24 -9.89
CA PHE A 54 1.23 4.86 -8.63
C PHE A 54 1.01 3.37 -8.34
N LEU A 55 -0.22 2.88 -8.47
CA LEU A 55 -0.53 1.46 -8.20
C LEU A 55 0.19 0.53 -9.19
N ALA A 56 0.17 0.88 -10.49
CA ALA A 56 0.83 0.11 -11.54
C ALA A 56 2.35 0.03 -11.33
N ARG A 57 3.01 1.13 -10.95
CA ARG A 57 4.45 1.12 -10.61
C ARG A 57 4.77 0.17 -9.46
N GLY A 58 3.92 0.12 -8.43
CA GLY A 58 4.12 -0.78 -7.29
C GLY A 58 4.11 -2.26 -7.68
N ILE A 59 3.29 -2.63 -8.66
CA ILE A 59 3.19 -4.00 -9.19
C ILE A 59 4.32 -4.29 -10.18
N ASN A 60 4.58 -3.36 -11.10
CA ASN A 60 5.55 -3.55 -12.17
C ASN A 60 7.01 -3.54 -11.69
N ASN A 61 7.29 -2.91 -10.54
CA ASN A 61 8.64 -2.87 -9.96
C ASN A 61 8.96 -4.10 -9.09
N LEU A 62 8.07 -5.11 -9.03
CA LEU A 62 8.33 -6.36 -8.33
C LEU A 62 9.49 -7.19 -8.91
N PRO A 63 9.66 -7.32 -10.25
CA PRO A 63 10.74 -8.12 -10.83
C PRO A 63 12.15 -7.52 -10.65
N GLU A 64 12.25 -6.23 -10.37
CA GLU A 64 13.53 -5.51 -10.24
C GLU A 64 14.08 -5.48 -8.80
N ARG A 65 13.45 -6.18 -7.85
CA ARG A 65 13.76 -6.07 -6.41
C ARG A 65 14.07 -7.41 -5.77
#